data_AF-A0A183Q8M7-F1
#
_entry.id   AF-A0A183Q8M7-F1
#
_cell.length_a   1.000
_cell.length_b   1.000
_cell.length_c   1.000
_cell.angle_alpha   90.00
_cell.angle_beta   90.00
_cell.angle_gamma   90.00
#
_symmetry.space_group_name_H-M   'P 1'
#
loop_
_entity.id
_entity.type
_entity.pdbx_description
1 polymer ?
#
loop_
_entity_poly.entity_id
_entity_poly.type
_entity_poly.pdbx_seq_one_letter_code
_entity_poly.pdbx_strand_id
1 'polypeptide(L)' 'MSNTVLWERTNQLPSEEEIVKRRWKWIGHTSRKSSNCITRQALTWNPEGRRKIGRPKNTLRRIIEADMGGMNNDWKL' A
#
# COMPACT_ATOMS: atom_id res chain seq x y z
N MET A 1 -11.06 10.95 28.06
CA MET A 1 -11.84 10.78 26.81
C MET A 1 -11.07 9.81 25.93
N SER A 2 -11.71 8.71 25.52
CA SER A 2 -11.07 7.70 24.66
C SER A 2 -10.94 8.20 23.23
N ASN A 3 -9.87 7.81 22.53
CA ASN A 3 -9.69 8.09 21.09
C ASN A 3 -10.87 7.58 20.25
N THR A 4 -11.57 6.55 20.72
CA THR A 4 -12.75 5.98 20.03
C THR A 4 -13.90 7.00 19.92
N VAL A 5 -14.15 7.78 20.97
CA VAL A 5 -15.24 8.78 21.01
C VAL A 5 -14.93 10.00 20.13
N LEU A 6 -13.64 10.34 19.98
CA LEU A 6 -13.21 11.40 19.06
C LEU A 6 -13.37 10.95 17.59
N TRP A 7 -13.04 9.69 17.30
CA TRP A 7 -13.17 9.09 15.97
C TRP A 7 -14.62 9.10 15.46
N GLU A 8 -15.56 8.65 16.29
CA GLU A 8 -17.00 8.64 15.97
C GLU A 8 -17.57 10.04 15.70
N ARG A 9 -17.01 11.08 16.32
CA ARG A 9 -17.46 12.47 16.12
C ARG A 9 -16.93 13.11 14.86
N THR A 10 -15.76 12.70 14.38
CA THR A 10 -15.09 13.38 13.26
C THR A 10 -15.63 13.01 11.88
N ASN A 11 -16.36 11.89 11.70
CA ASN A 11 -16.81 11.39 10.38
C ASN A 11 -15.70 11.37 9.30
N GLN A 12 -14.42 11.39 9.71
CA GLN A 12 -13.29 11.33 8.79
C GLN A 12 -13.09 9.89 8.33
N LEU A 13 -12.43 9.67 7.20
CA LEU A 13 -12.03 8.33 6.81
C LEU A 13 -10.77 7.93 7.60
N PRO A 14 -10.67 6.69 8.09
CA PRO A 14 -9.44 6.15 8.68
C PRO A 14 -8.23 6.46 7.81
N SER A 15 -7.19 7.02 8.43
CA SER A 15 -5.96 7.39 7.70
C SER A 15 -5.36 6.21 6.90
N GLU A 16 -5.54 4.99 7.39
CA GLU A 16 -5.13 3.75 6.72
C GLU A 16 -5.87 3.55 5.40
N GLU A 17 -7.19 3.75 5.37
CA GLU A 17 -8.00 3.65 4.15
C GLU A 17 -7.59 4.69 3.10
N GLU A 18 -7.30 5.92 3.54
CA GLU A 18 -6.85 6.97 2.64
C GLU A 18 -5.47 6.65 2.04
N ILE A 19 -4.55 6.13 2.86
CA ILE A 19 -3.21 5.71 2.43
C ILE A 19 -3.32 4.58 1.39
N VAL A 20 -4.17 3.58 1.64
CA VAL A 20 -4.39 2.45 0.73
C VAL A 20 -5.00 2.93 -0.59
N LYS A 21 -6.03 3.78 -0.54
CA LYS A 21 -6.66 4.37 -1.75
C LYS A 21 -5.66 5.17 -2.60
N ARG A 22 -4.81 5.98 -1.95
CA ARG A 22 -3.76 6.75 -2.64
C ARG A 22 -2.70 5.83 -3.26
N ARG A 23 -2.28 4.77 -2.56
CA ARG A 23 -1.35 3.74 -3.08
C ARG A 23 -1.91 3.04 -4.32
N TRP A 24 -3.15 2.58 -4.28
CA TRP A 24 -3.79 1.93 -5.43
C TRP A 24 -3.94 2.86 -6.64
N LYS A 25 -4.32 4.13 -6.42
CA LYS A 25 -4.37 5.14 -7.49
C LYS A 25 -3.00 5.31 -8.15
N TRP A 26 -1.93 5.33 -7.36
CA TRP A 26 -0.56 5.45 -7.85
C TRP A 26 -0.11 4.20 -8.61
N ILE A 27 -0.36 2.99 -8.09
CA ILE A 27 -0.04 1.73 -8.78
C ILE A 27 -0.77 1.65 -10.13
N GLY A 28 -2.06 2.00 -10.17
CA GLY A 28 -2.83 2.03 -11.41
C GLY A 28 -2.30 3.05 -12.42
N HIS A 29 -1.87 4.24 -11.96
CA HIS A 29 -1.25 5.24 -12.83
C HIS A 29 0.08 4.75 -13.42
N THR A 30 0.93 4.17 -12.59
CA THR A 30 2.25 3.67 -12.99
C THR A 30 2.15 2.45 -13.92
N SER A 31 1.16 1.58 -13.69
CA SER A 31 0.88 0.41 -14.54
C SER A 31 0.36 0.81 -15.95
N ARG A 32 -0.23 1.99 -16.11
CA ARG A 32 -0.63 2.52 -17.43
C ARG A 32 0.53 3.13 -18.25
N LYS A 33 1.71 3.31 -17.66
CA LYS A 33 2.90 3.78 -18.40
C LYS A 33 3.44 2.68 -19.33
N SER A 34 4.23 3.09 -20.33
CA SER A 34 4.89 2.16 -21.24
C SER A 34 5.81 1.18 -20.51
N SER A 35 6.03 0.00 -21.08
CA SER A 35 6.90 -1.06 -20.52
C SER A 35 8.34 -0.59 -20.25
N ASN A 36 8.83 0.34 -21.08
CA ASN A 36 10.17 0.90 -20.97
C ASN A 36 10.26 2.01 -19.91
N CYS A 37 9.15 2.40 -19.30
CA CYS A 37 9.15 3.44 -18.27
C CYS A 37 9.79 2.90 -16.99
N ILE A 38 10.82 3.60 -16.51
CA ILE A 38 11.59 3.25 -15.30
C ILE A 38 10.67 3.05 -14.10
N THR A 39 9.61 3.86 -13.96
CA THR A 39 8.67 3.75 -12.84
C THR A 39 7.86 2.44 -12.87
N ARG A 40 7.54 1.93 -14.07
CA ARG A 40 6.86 0.63 -14.24
C ARG A 40 7.82 -0.53 -13.99
N GLN A 41 9.07 -0.41 -14.42
CA GLN A 41 10.11 -1.42 -14.14
C GLN A 41 10.44 -1.48 -12.65
N ALA A 42 10.46 -0.33 -11.96
CA ALA A 42 10.71 -0.25 -10.52
C ALA A 42 9.64 -0.99 -9.68
N LEU A 43 8.41 -1.15 -10.19
CA LEU A 43 7.36 -1.92 -9.51
C LEU A 43 7.71 -3.42 -9.41
N THR A 44 8.39 -3.97 -10.43
CA THR A 44 8.77 -5.39 -10.50
C THR A 44 10.24 -5.63 -10.12
N TRP A 45 11.01 -4.57 -9.89
CA TRP A 45 12.43 -4.64 -9.63
C TRP A 45 12.74 -5.28 -8.27
N ASN A 46 13.50 -6.38 -8.29
CA ASN A 46 14.14 -6.92 -7.08
C ASN A 46 15.60 -6.47 -7.09
N PRO A 47 16.04 -5.58 -6.16
CA PRO A 47 17.42 -5.11 -6.16
C PRO A 47 18.38 -6.27 -5.89
N GLU A 48 19.26 -6.52 -6.84
CA GLU A 48 20.36 -7.47 -6.68
C GLU A 48 21.39 -6.89 -5.70
N GLY A 49 21.79 -7.69 -4.72
CA GLY A 49 22.76 -7.31 -3.70
C GLY A 49 22.42 -7.81 -2.29
N ARG A 50 23.44 -7.90 -1.42
CA ARG A 50 23.24 -8.22 -0.01
C ARG A 50 22.55 -7.03 0.68
N ARG A 51 21.35 -7.25 1.20
CA ARG A 51 20.66 -6.28 2.06
C ARG A 51 21.44 -6.11 3.37
N LYS A 52 21.51 -4.87 3.90
CA LYS A 52 22.05 -4.61 5.24
C LYS A 52 21.22 -5.38 6.28
N ILE A 53 21.89 -6.06 7.21
CA ILE A 53 21.28 -6.71 8.36
C ILE A 53 20.52 -5.64 9.16
N GLY A 54 19.26 -5.90 9.51
CA GLY A 54 18.37 -4.95 10.18
C GLY A 54 17.40 -4.19 9.28
N ARG A 55 17.52 -4.25 7.95
CA ARG A 55 16.51 -3.68 7.04
C ARG A 55 15.28 -4.59 6.97
N PRO A 56 14.06 -4.11 7.26
CA PRO A 56 12.83 -4.90 7.15
C PRO A 56 12.67 -5.53 5.76
N LYS A 57 12.19 -6.77 5.71
CA LYS A 57 11.97 -7.55 4.48
C LYS A 57 10.62 -7.21 3.82
N ASN A 58 10.24 -5.93 3.80
CA ASN A 58 9.00 -5.47 3.20
C ASN A 58 9.21 -5.13 1.71
N THR A 59 9.02 -6.12 0.84
CA THR A 59 8.93 -5.88 -0.61
C THR A 59 7.60 -5.17 -0.92
N LEU A 60 7.57 -4.31 -1.94
CA LEU A 60 6.33 -3.70 -2.45
C LEU A 60 5.22 -4.74 -2.62
N ARG A 61 5.56 -5.92 -3.17
CA ARG A 61 4.64 -7.06 -3.26
C ARG A 61 4.03 -7.50 -1.93
N ARG A 62 4.83 -7.65 -0.86
CA ARG A 62 4.33 -8.03 0.48
C ARG A 62 3.48 -6.93 1.11
N ILE A 63 3.81 -5.66 0.85
CA ILE A 63 3.01 -4.51 1.32
C ILE A 63 1.65 -4.53 0.62
N ILE A 64 1.63 -4.74 -0.70
CA ILE A 64 0.38 -4.82 -1.48
C ILE A 64 -0.44 -6.05 -1.07
N GLU A 65 0.18 -7.21 -0.86
CA GLU A 65 -0.49 -8.43 -0.36
C GLU A 65 -1.10 -8.22 1.03
N ALA A 66 -0.40 -7.52 1.94
CA ALA A 66 -0.92 -7.17 3.25
C ALA A 66 -2.07 -6.15 3.17
N ASP A 67 -1.93 -5.12 2.33
CA ASP A 67 -2.97 -4.11 2.10
C ASP A 67 -4.24 -4.77 1.49
N MET A 68 -4.08 -5.73 0.56
CA MET A 68 -5.20 -6.53 0.02
C MET A 68 -5.85 -7.44 1.08
N GLY A 69 -5.04 -8.06 1.94
CA GLY A 69 -5.53 -8.92 3.02
C GLY A 69 -6.31 -8.14 4.10
N GLY A 70 -5.90 -6.90 4.39
CA GLY A 70 -6.61 -6.01 5.31
C GLY A 70 -7.96 -5.54 4.78
N MET A 71 -8.06 -5.28 3.47
CA MET A 71 -9.32 -4.91 2.81
C MET A 71 -10.28 -6.10 2.63
N ASN A 72 -9.82 -7.35 2.78
CA ASN A 72 -10.62 -8.54 2.51
C ASN A 72 -11.73 -8.84 3.53
N ASN A 73 -11.64 -8.24 4.72
CA ASN A 73 -12.64 -8.50 5.75
C ASN A 73 -13.92 -7.66 5.60
N ASP A 74 -13.95 -6.69 4.67
CA ASP A 74 -15.10 -5.80 4.43
C ASP A 74 -15.81 -6.02 3.08
N TRP A 75 -15.39 -6.98 2.24
CA TRP A 75 -16.11 -7.36 1.02
C TRP A 75 -16.88 -8.67 1.14
N LYS A 76 -17.55 -8.94 2.26
CA LYS A 76 -18.61 -9.95 2.21
C LYS A 76 -19.69 -9.49 1.22
N LEU A 77 -19.69 -10.10 0.04
CA LEU A 77 -20.84 -10.19 -0.87
C LEU A 77 -22.02 -10.86 -0.14
#